data_AF-A0A9C6T2L0-F1
#
_entry.id   AF-A0A9C6T2L0-F1
#
_cell.length_a   1.000
_cell.length_b   1.000
_cell.length_c   1.000
_cell.angle_alpha   90.00
_cell.angle_beta   90.00
_cell.angle_gamma   90.00
#
_symmetry.space_group_name_H-M   'P 1'
#
loop_
_entity.id
_entity.type
_entity.pdbx_description
1 polymer ?
#
loop_
_entity_poly.entity_id
_entity_poly.type
_entity_poly.pdbx_seq_one_letter_code
_entity_poly.pdbx_strand_id
1 'polypeptide(L)'
;MIFVLIEIVAENQVKEHKMQKPVHHRSGPLYCGVTLVGVVFLVLFRLLPGSPFGVHALGDEGNFHERNGIHTQCSFFDTVNVTGYPSYPNGSYNYEGVLIPSHYVGTYDYIYKDLVDRIDVAPHVRGCVCKLKPCINICCPWGYIFNNSECAKDTSNKTWPEATINVTMRNQSVYNVNIYKQFVVQSFRPCNQMFSLLPEANYYDTYQLHENGTLLREDDMLYIYKNEFCLVPTYVNESDTYYTLNPANCDMSNEKTTVKIINGFAMLFSIPFMLLTIAVYLLIPELRNQHGKSLVCYLLDLSIGYMTLSCLLLERDIHPSSTLCKSIGYTAYFFFMSSFFWLNVISFDLWHNFRGTRGVNRFHEKKRFLLYSLYSWGSALVFLIFTFSAQEYSDWPLEVKPGIGGGEYCWLDMTNWSAMIYFFGPIIIIIGANTTMFVMTAFKIHGVQREMARIIAREDSTKNLRTEKDNNPIRFGLFLRLFIIMGVTWSSEIISYFVGNDKQFSKIFYVSDLCNAMQGFLIFMLFVLKKKVKHLISNRTVRVRSLHQTESVTVAGSSYSMRQRFMDASNQIRKLVVIRNAFANPPSGVHSHTG
;
A
#
# COMPACT_ATOMS: atom_id res chain seq x y z
N MET A 1 18.82 -21.20 -3.68
CA MET A 1 18.15 -20.45 -2.59
C MET A 1 16.79 -21.04 -2.19
N ILE A 2 15.84 -21.25 -3.13
CA ILE A 2 14.52 -21.84 -2.82
C ILE A 2 14.62 -23.29 -2.31
N PHE A 3 15.47 -24.13 -2.91
CA PHE A 3 15.74 -25.49 -2.40
C PHE A 3 16.39 -25.49 -1.01
N VAL A 4 17.26 -24.51 -0.75
CA VAL A 4 17.94 -24.34 0.55
C VAL A 4 16.94 -23.90 1.63
N LEU A 5 15.99 -23.01 1.32
CA LEU A 5 14.93 -22.66 2.26
C LEU A 5 13.97 -23.84 2.53
N ILE A 6 13.66 -24.65 1.51
CA ILE A 6 12.85 -25.87 1.67
C ILE A 6 13.59 -26.91 2.52
N GLU A 7 14.92 -27.03 2.35
CA GLU A 7 15.76 -27.90 3.18
C GLU A 7 15.89 -27.41 4.62
N ILE A 8 16.07 -26.10 4.86
CA ILE A 8 16.17 -25.52 6.20
C ILE A 8 14.85 -25.68 6.98
N VAL A 9 13.71 -25.47 6.31
CA VAL A 9 12.38 -25.71 6.91
C VAL A 9 12.15 -27.21 7.18
N ALA A 10 12.69 -28.09 6.32
CA ALA A 10 12.60 -29.53 6.52
C ALA A 10 13.54 -30.05 7.63
N GLU A 11 14.76 -29.50 7.77
CA GLU A 11 15.73 -29.88 8.80
C GLU A 11 15.32 -29.44 10.20
N ASN A 12 14.75 -28.24 10.35
CA ASN A 12 14.29 -27.75 11.64
C ASN A 12 13.13 -28.58 12.23
N GLN A 13 12.36 -29.27 11.39
CA GLN A 13 11.20 -30.07 11.82
C GLN A 13 11.54 -31.55 12.10
N VAL A 14 12.61 -32.09 11.50
CA VAL A 14 13.11 -33.44 11.83
C VAL A 14 13.73 -33.48 13.24
N LYS A 15 14.27 -32.35 13.72
CA LYS A 15 14.78 -32.24 15.09
C LYS A 15 13.65 -32.24 16.15
N GLU A 16 12.50 -31.62 15.88
CA GLU A 16 11.35 -31.66 16.80
C GLU A 16 10.71 -33.05 16.89
N HIS A 17 10.71 -33.84 15.81
CA HIS A 17 10.03 -35.15 15.81
C HIS A 17 10.78 -36.26 16.56
N LYS A 18 12.03 -36.04 17.02
CA LYS A 18 12.78 -36.98 17.87
C LYS A 18 12.45 -36.88 19.36
N MET A 19 11.64 -35.91 19.80
CA MET A 19 11.25 -35.74 21.20
C MET A 19 9.72 -35.57 21.34
N GLN A 20 8.93 -36.63 21.22
CA GLN A 20 7.64 -36.76 21.95
C GLN A 20 6.99 -38.14 21.73
N LYS A 21 6.74 -38.87 22.84
CA LYS A 21 5.89 -40.07 22.90
C LYS A 21 4.40 -39.68 22.90
N PRO A 22 3.47 -40.56 22.45
CA PRO A 22 2.09 -40.17 22.23
C PRO A 22 1.25 -40.29 23.51
N VAL A 23 0.49 -39.23 23.82
CA VAL A 23 -0.67 -39.30 24.73
C VAL A 23 -1.91 -38.95 23.89
N HIS A 24 -2.90 -39.85 23.93
CA HIS A 24 -4.15 -39.74 23.21
C HIS A 24 -5.07 -38.69 23.87
N HIS A 25 -5.51 -37.67 23.11
CA HIS A 25 -6.77 -36.99 23.41
C HIS A 25 -7.57 -36.69 22.13
N ARG A 26 -8.85 -37.05 22.20
CA ARG A 26 -9.92 -36.81 21.21
C ARG A 26 -10.39 -35.36 21.35
N SER A 27 -10.13 -34.50 20.36
CA SER A 27 -10.82 -33.20 20.21
C SER A 27 -10.87 -32.78 18.74
N GLY A 28 -12.06 -32.41 18.25
CA GLY A 28 -12.38 -32.17 16.83
C GLY A 28 -11.89 -30.83 16.21
N PRO A 29 -12.28 -30.54 14.95
CA PRO A 29 -11.67 -29.51 14.09
C PRO A 29 -12.05 -28.05 14.40
N LEU A 30 -12.82 -27.80 15.46
CA LEU A 30 -13.29 -26.45 15.81
C LEU A 30 -12.19 -25.56 16.39
N TYR A 31 -11.18 -26.16 17.06
CA TYR A 31 -10.15 -25.39 17.77
C TYR A 31 -9.17 -24.65 16.85
N CYS A 32 -8.98 -25.08 15.60
CA CYS A 32 -7.97 -24.47 14.73
C CYS A 32 -8.46 -23.21 13.99
N GLY A 33 -9.78 -22.99 13.91
CA GLY A 33 -10.36 -21.76 13.37
C GLY A 33 -10.42 -20.65 14.41
N VAL A 34 -10.73 -21.02 15.66
CA VAL A 34 -10.72 -20.12 16.82
C VAL A 34 -9.29 -19.70 17.19
N THR A 35 -8.27 -20.52 16.92
CA THR A 35 -6.87 -20.10 17.12
C THR A 35 -6.34 -19.22 16.00
N LEU A 36 -6.83 -19.29 14.76
CA LEU A 36 -6.38 -18.37 13.71
C LEU A 36 -7.06 -17.00 13.86
N VAL A 37 -8.37 -16.98 14.14
CA VAL A 37 -9.09 -15.76 14.52
C VAL A 37 -8.54 -15.24 15.84
N GLY A 38 -8.23 -16.10 16.80
CA GLY A 38 -7.59 -15.74 18.07
C GLY A 38 -6.15 -15.26 17.91
N VAL A 39 -5.39 -15.74 16.94
CA VAL A 39 -4.04 -15.23 16.61
C VAL A 39 -4.13 -13.91 15.86
N VAL A 40 -5.10 -13.74 14.95
CA VAL A 40 -5.39 -12.46 14.30
C VAL A 40 -5.87 -11.44 15.34
N PHE A 41 -6.74 -11.84 16.27
CA PHE A 41 -7.15 -11.01 17.41
C PHE A 41 -5.99 -10.78 18.39
N LEU A 42 -5.12 -11.73 18.67
CA LEU A 42 -3.93 -11.53 19.52
C LEU A 42 -2.89 -10.62 18.86
N VAL A 43 -2.75 -10.68 17.53
CA VAL A 43 -1.92 -9.75 16.76
C VAL A 43 -2.58 -8.36 16.73
N LEU A 44 -3.90 -8.27 16.52
CA LEU A 44 -4.66 -7.03 16.63
C LEU A 44 -4.62 -6.44 18.06
N PHE A 45 -4.72 -7.27 19.10
CA PHE A 45 -4.63 -6.85 20.51
C PHE A 45 -3.19 -6.52 20.94
N ARG A 46 -2.17 -7.11 20.30
CA ARG A 46 -0.77 -6.69 20.48
C ARG A 46 -0.40 -5.45 19.66
N LEU A 47 -1.19 -5.10 18.66
CA LEU A 47 -1.08 -3.87 17.86
C LEU A 47 -1.97 -2.73 18.39
N LEU A 48 -2.89 -3.02 19.32
CA LEU A 48 -3.55 -2.00 20.13
C LEU A 48 -2.55 -1.47 21.19
N PRO A 49 -2.37 -0.14 21.32
CA PRO A 49 -1.28 0.44 22.08
C PRO A 49 -1.46 0.19 23.59
N GLY A 50 -0.49 -0.52 24.19
CA GLY A 50 -0.50 -0.83 25.62
C GLY A 50 0.63 -1.76 26.09
N SER A 51 1.86 -1.66 25.56
CA SER A 51 3.15 -1.94 26.26
C SER A 51 4.33 -1.90 25.29
N PRO A 52 5.52 -1.44 25.71
CA PRO A 52 6.44 -0.69 24.85
C PRO A 52 7.54 -1.57 24.25
N PHE A 53 7.75 -1.45 22.93
CA PHE A 53 9.05 -1.70 22.31
C PHE A 53 9.31 -0.55 21.32
N GLY A 54 10.42 0.16 21.54
CA GLY A 54 10.73 1.49 21.00
C GLY A 54 10.64 1.57 19.47
N VAL A 55 10.19 2.66 18.89
CA VAL A 55 10.75 4.01 19.01
C VAL A 55 9.61 5.01 19.17
N HIS A 56 9.56 5.67 20.33
CA HIS A 56 8.63 6.77 20.57
C HIS A 56 9.08 7.99 19.77
N ALA A 57 8.34 8.29 18.71
CA ALA A 57 8.06 9.66 18.28
C ALA A 57 6.53 9.81 18.22
N LEU A 58 5.90 9.59 19.37
CA LEU A 58 4.51 10.01 19.59
C LEU A 58 4.58 11.48 19.99
N GLY A 59 3.97 12.34 19.17
CA GLY A 59 3.57 13.67 19.61
C GLY A 59 2.52 13.50 20.70
N ASP A 60 2.92 13.76 21.94
CA ASP A 60 1.99 13.91 23.06
C ASP A 60 1.16 15.19 22.82
N GLU A 61 -0.16 15.01 22.76
CA GLU A 61 -1.10 16.06 23.17
C GLU A 61 -0.76 16.45 24.62
N GLY A 62 -0.33 17.70 24.81
CA GLY A 62 -0.14 18.27 26.14
C GLY A 62 1.22 18.01 26.76
N ASN A 63 2.29 18.44 26.08
CA ASN A 63 3.42 19.17 26.70
C ASN A 63 4.48 19.41 25.61
N PHE A 64 4.32 20.47 24.80
CA PHE A 64 5.52 21.15 24.32
C PHE A 64 6.30 21.48 25.58
N HIS A 65 7.46 20.85 25.78
CA HIS A 65 8.37 21.30 26.81
C HIS A 65 8.58 22.80 26.55
N GLU A 66 7.99 23.64 27.40
CA GLU A 66 8.40 25.01 27.62
C GLU A 66 9.86 24.93 28.06
N ARG A 67 10.78 24.78 27.10
CA ARG A 67 12.21 24.96 27.31
C ARG A 67 12.46 26.46 27.29
N ASN A 68 11.88 27.09 28.30
CA ASN A 68 12.10 28.45 28.71
C ASN A 68 13.61 28.67 28.80
N GLY A 69 14.11 29.74 28.15
CA GLY A 69 15.45 30.25 28.43
C GLY A 69 15.61 30.45 29.94
N ILE A 70 16.85 30.46 30.43
CA ILE A 70 17.21 30.34 31.86
C ILE A 70 16.50 31.36 32.79
N HIS A 71 15.78 32.38 32.28
CA HIS A 71 15.02 33.35 33.07
C HIS A 71 13.67 33.85 32.47
N THR A 72 12.98 33.16 31.54
CA THR A 72 11.74 33.69 30.91
C THR A 72 10.57 32.72 30.77
N GLN A 73 9.34 33.17 31.04
CA GLN A 73 8.08 32.39 30.99
C GLN A 73 7.43 32.28 29.59
N CYS A 74 8.22 32.21 28.51
CA CYS A 74 7.66 32.19 27.16
C CYS A 74 8.44 31.27 26.22
N SER A 75 7.72 30.70 25.25
CA SER A 75 8.31 29.91 24.18
C SER A 75 9.27 30.76 23.34
N PHE A 76 10.35 30.15 22.82
CA PHE A 76 11.29 30.82 21.93
C PHE A 76 10.57 31.50 20.74
N PHE A 77 9.55 30.85 20.19
CA PHE A 77 8.76 31.36 19.06
C PHE A 77 7.90 32.60 19.39
N ASP A 78 7.75 32.93 20.68
CA ASP A 78 7.05 34.13 21.17
C ASP A 78 8.02 35.30 21.45
N THR A 79 9.31 35.10 21.23
CA THR A 79 10.35 36.09 21.56
C THR A 79 10.99 36.73 20.34
N VAL A 80 11.46 37.97 20.50
CA VAL A 80 12.31 38.69 19.52
C VAL A 80 13.70 38.90 20.09
N ASN A 81 14.71 38.94 19.22
CA ASN A 81 16.05 39.36 19.61
C ASN A 81 16.05 40.88 19.86
N VAL A 82 16.34 41.28 21.10
CA VAL A 82 16.38 42.69 21.53
C VAL A 82 17.81 43.20 21.69
N THR A 83 18.81 42.41 21.28
CA THR A 83 20.21 42.80 21.31
C THR A 83 20.41 44.03 20.41
N GLY A 84 20.84 45.16 20.99
CA GLY A 84 21.04 46.42 20.27
C GLY A 84 19.83 47.38 20.28
N TYR A 85 18.70 47.01 20.87
CA TYR A 85 17.54 47.92 21.04
C TYR A 85 17.69 48.83 22.26
N PRO A 86 17.03 50.02 22.28
CA PRO A 86 17.06 50.92 23.43
C PRO A 86 16.55 50.23 24.69
N SER A 87 17.40 50.18 25.72
CA SER A 87 17.05 49.66 27.04
C SER A 87 16.86 50.80 28.03
N TYR A 88 15.94 50.59 28.97
CA TYR A 88 15.69 51.51 30.08
C TYR A 88 16.44 51.05 31.34
N PRO A 89 16.72 51.97 32.29
CA PRO A 89 17.43 51.64 33.53
C PRO A 89 16.74 50.56 34.39
N ASN A 90 15.44 50.33 34.20
CA ASN A 90 14.65 49.30 34.86
C ASN A 90 14.76 47.90 34.21
N GLY A 91 15.61 47.74 33.18
CA GLY A 91 15.80 46.50 32.44
C GLY A 91 14.71 46.19 31.40
N SER A 92 13.80 47.14 31.11
CA SER A 92 12.83 47.00 30.01
C SER A 92 13.44 47.43 28.67
N TYR A 93 12.89 46.90 27.58
CA TYR A 93 13.33 47.20 26.21
C TYR A 93 12.18 47.78 25.40
N ASN A 94 12.46 48.73 24.51
CA ASN A 94 11.49 49.18 23.51
C ASN A 94 11.77 48.52 22.17
N TYR A 95 10.86 47.65 21.72
CA TYR A 95 10.93 46.99 20.43
C TYR A 95 9.82 47.52 19.51
N GLU A 96 10.19 48.33 18.52
CA GLU A 96 9.27 48.89 17.51
C GLU A 96 8.00 49.55 18.10
N GLY A 97 8.12 50.22 19.25
CA GLY A 97 7.00 50.88 19.93
C GLY A 97 6.28 50.01 20.96
N VAL A 98 6.69 48.75 21.14
CA VAL A 98 6.21 47.85 22.20
C VAL A 98 7.22 47.84 23.35
N LEU A 99 6.79 48.30 24.53
CA LEU A 99 7.60 48.25 25.74
C LEU A 99 7.55 46.84 26.35
N ILE A 100 8.69 46.14 26.35
CA ILE A 100 8.86 44.79 26.92
C ILE A 100 9.43 44.92 28.35
N PRO A 101 8.65 44.60 29.40
CA PRO A 101 9.12 44.62 30.79
C PRO A 101 10.28 43.65 31.05
N SER A 102 11.12 43.95 32.04
CA SER A 102 12.31 43.15 32.38
C SER A 102 12.02 41.68 32.71
N HIS A 103 10.85 41.37 33.30
CA HIS A 103 10.45 39.99 33.60
C HIS A 103 10.05 39.17 32.36
N TYR A 104 9.89 39.82 31.20
CA TYR A 104 9.69 39.17 29.91
C TYR A 104 10.97 39.12 29.07
N VAL A 105 12.14 39.40 29.66
CA VAL A 105 13.43 39.42 28.98
C VAL A 105 14.32 38.32 29.54
N GLY A 106 14.98 37.58 28.65
CA GLY A 106 15.83 36.44 29.02
C GLY A 106 16.98 36.25 28.04
N THR A 107 17.99 35.51 28.47
CA THR A 107 19.16 35.18 27.66
C THR A 107 19.02 33.78 27.07
N TYR A 108 19.29 33.67 25.77
CA TYR A 108 19.20 32.43 24.99
C TYR A 108 20.53 32.15 24.31
N ASP A 109 20.96 30.90 24.31
CA ASP A 109 22.20 30.39 23.70
C ASP A 109 21.90 29.48 22.49
N TYR A 110 20.69 29.58 21.93
CA TYR A 110 20.26 28.81 20.76
C TYR A 110 19.27 29.58 19.90
N ILE A 111 19.12 29.16 18.64
CA ILE A 111 18.09 29.59 17.70
C ILE A 111 17.46 28.38 17.00
N TYR A 112 16.27 28.56 16.45
CA TYR A 112 15.62 27.57 15.59
C TYR A 112 15.78 27.96 14.12
N LYS A 113 16.25 27.02 13.30
CA LYS A 113 16.30 27.18 11.84
C LYS A 113 14.93 26.89 11.21
N ASP A 114 14.26 25.87 11.71
CA ASP A 114 12.88 25.49 11.38
C ASP A 114 12.20 24.93 12.64
N LEU A 115 11.01 24.30 12.53
CA LEU A 115 10.31 23.73 13.67
C LEU A 115 11.04 22.56 14.38
N VAL A 116 12.07 21.98 13.76
CA VAL A 116 12.76 20.76 14.22
C VAL A 116 14.22 21.05 14.60
N ASP A 117 14.92 21.83 13.79
CA ASP A 117 16.36 22.04 13.88
C ASP A 117 16.72 23.20 14.82
N ARG A 118 17.22 22.86 16.01
CA ARG A 118 17.84 23.79 16.96
C ARG A 118 19.35 23.91 16.68
N ILE A 119 19.84 25.14 16.63
CA ILE A 119 21.25 25.48 16.45
C ILE A 119 21.73 26.27 17.67
N ASP A 120 22.79 25.81 18.32
CA ASP A 120 23.41 26.55 19.42
C ASP A 120 24.23 27.73 18.89
N VAL A 121 24.07 28.90 19.52
CA VAL A 121 24.69 30.16 19.11
C VAL A 121 25.22 30.92 20.33
N ALA A 122 25.96 32.02 20.09
CA ALA A 122 26.40 32.89 21.16
C ALA A 122 25.19 33.41 22.00
N PRO A 123 25.34 33.52 23.34
CA PRO A 123 24.28 34.04 24.20
C PRO A 123 23.80 35.41 23.76
N HIS A 124 22.49 35.57 23.58
CA HIS A 124 21.85 36.79 23.14
C HIS A 124 20.57 37.06 23.93
N VAL A 125 20.18 38.33 24.02
CA VAL A 125 19.03 38.76 24.82
C VAL A 125 17.77 38.74 23.96
N ARG A 126 16.71 38.08 24.43
CA ARG A 126 15.41 38.02 23.77
C ARG A 126 14.29 38.45 24.70
N GLY A 127 13.24 39.06 24.14
CA GLY A 127 12.06 39.53 24.88
C GLY A 127 10.75 38.91 24.38
N CYS A 128 9.86 38.52 25.28
CA CYS A 128 8.55 37.88 25.00
C CYS A 128 7.50 38.85 24.42
N VAL A 129 7.76 39.41 23.24
CA VAL A 129 6.90 40.44 22.65
C VAL A 129 5.48 39.92 22.30
N CYS A 130 5.35 38.64 21.95
CA CYS A 130 4.07 38.08 21.49
C CYS A 130 3.02 37.91 22.59
N LYS A 131 3.44 38.01 23.86
CA LYS A 131 2.52 38.08 25.01
C LYS A 131 1.89 39.48 25.18
N LEU A 132 2.51 40.50 24.61
CA LEU A 132 2.09 41.91 24.74
C LEU A 132 1.32 42.40 23.52
N LYS A 133 1.69 41.92 22.32
CA LYS A 133 1.04 42.25 21.06
C LYS A 133 1.00 41.00 20.17
N PRO A 134 -0.13 40.67 19.50
CA PRO A 134 -0.23 39.50 18.63
C PRO A 134 0.87 39.49 17.57
N CYS A 135 1.44 38.32 17.31
CA CYS A 135 2.53 38.16 16.36
C CYS A 135 2.09 37.36 15.15
N ILE A 136 2.71 37.64 14.00
CA ILE A 136 2.58 36.85 12.78
C ILE A 136 3.96 36.63 12.15
N ASN A 137 4.09 35.56 11.38
CA ASN A 137 5.32 35.22 10.70
C ASN A 137 5.23 35.58 9.21
N ILE A 138 6.30 36.19 8.69
CA ILE A 138 6.61 36.28 7.25
C ILE A 138 7.73 35.28 6.97
N CYS A 139 7.70 34.57 5.84
CA CYS A 139 8.71 33.54 5.58
C CYS A 139 10.07 34.15 5.27
N CYS A 140 10.07 35.28 4.56
CA CYS A 140 11.24 36.08 4.27
C CYS A 140 10.95 37.56 4.60
N PRO A 141 11.99 38.34 4.93
CA PRO A 141 11.83 39.79 5.12
C PRO A 141 11.19 40.47 3.90
N TRP A 142 10.54 41.61 4.11
CA TRP A 142 9.92 42.36 3.02
C TRP A 142 10.96 42.72 1.94
N GLY A 143 10.66 42.46 0.66
CA GLY A 143 11.62 42.61 -0.44
C GLY A 143 12.55 41.41 -0.69
N TYR A 144 12.37 40.30 0.03
CA TYR A 144 13.15 39.07 -0.11
C TYR A 144 12.25 37.87 -0.42
N ILE A 145 12.74 36.96 -1.26
CA ILE A 145 12.06 35.73 -1.68
C ILE A 145 12.95 34.54 -1.31
N PHE A 146 12.33 33.42 -0.95
CA PHE A 146 13.07 32.21 -0.60
C PHE A 146 13.64 31.53 -1.84
N ASN A 147 14.96 31.34 -1.89
CA ASN A 147 15.70 30.65 -2.94
C ASN A 147 16.28 29.35 -2.39
N ASN A 148 15.50 28.25 -2.45
CA ASN A 148 15.79 26.85 -2.07
C ASN A 148 16.42 26.55 -0.68
N SER A 149 17.31 27.41 -0.16
CA SER A 149 17.99 27.30 1.12
C SER A 149 17.92 28.57 1.98
N GLU A 150 17.81 29.76 1.37
CA GLU A 150 17.86 31.03 2.11
C GLU A 150 16.98 32.12 1.47
N CYS A 151 16.67 33.16 2.24
CA CYS A 151 15.97 34.34 1.72
C CYS A 151 16.95 35.22 0.95
N ALA A 152 16.74 35.36 -0.36
CA ALA A 152 17.52 36.21 -1.24
C ALA A 152 16.71 37.47 -1.61
N LYS A 153 17.40 38.56 -1.94
CA LYS A 153 16.73 39.79 -2.37
C LYS A 153 15.97 39.53 -3.66
N ASP A 154 14.74 40.03 -3.74
CA ASP A 154 13.93 39.91 -4.95
C ASP A 154 14.58 40.69 -6.11
N THR A 155 14.83 39.97 -7.21
CA THR A 155 15.38 40.50 -8.47
C THR A 155 14.34 40.51 -9.60
N SER A 156 13.10 40.14 -9.31
CA SER A 156 12.02 40.15 -10.29
C SER A 156 11.53 41.58 -10.56
N ASN A 157 10.95 41.80 -11.75
CA ASN A 157 10.33 43.08 -12.12
C ASN A 157 8.91 43.24 -11.54
N LYS A 158 8.58 42.53 -10.46
CA LYS A 158 7.25 42.56 -9.83
C LYS A 158 7.20 43.60 -8.71
N THR A 159 6.02 44.17 -8.53
CA THR A 159 5.75 45.18 -7.51
C THR A 159 5.28 44.49 -6.22
N TRP A 160 5.86 44.91 -5.09
CA TRP A 160 5.49 44.40 -3.77
C TRP A 160 4.18 45.05 -3.30
N PRO A 161 3.26 44.28 -2.68
CA PRO A 161 1.99 44.81 -2.21
C PRO A 161 2.20 45.78 -1.06
N GLU A 162 1.19 46.61 -0.82
CA GLU A 162 1.11 47.34 0.43
C GLU A 162 1.06 46.37 1.63
N ALA A 163 1.58 46.81 2.77
CA ALA A 163 1.65 45.98 3.98
C ALA A 163 0.30 45.90 4.70
N THR A 164 -0.77 45.54 3.98
CA THR A 164 -2.15 45.45 4.45
C THR A 164 -2.71 44.05 4.24
N ILE A 165 -3.47 43.55 5.21
CA ILE A 165 -4.12 42.24 5.14
C ILE A 165 -5.52 42.28 5.76
N ASN A 166 -6.41 41.43 5.28
CA ASN A 166 -7.73 41.25 5.85
C ASN A 166 -7.65 40.45 7.15
N VAL A 167 -8.21 40.99 8.22
CA VAL A 167 -8.24 40.37 9.55
C VAL A 167 -9.68 40.26 10.05
N THR A 168 -10.05 39.07 10.51
CA THR A 168 -11.33 38.75 11.12
C THR A 168 -11.27 39.02 12.62
N MET A 169 -12.09 39.97 13.09
CA MET A 169 -12.21 40.32 14.50
C MET A 169 -13.06 39.30 15.27
N ARG A 170 -13.04 39.35 16.61
CA ARG A 170 -13.92 38.51 17.46
C ARG A 170 -15.41 38.64 17.14
N ASN A 171 -15.82 39.79 16.62
CA ASN A 171 -17.21 40.05 16.22
C ASN A 171 -17.53 39.54 14.79
N GLN A 172 -16.67 38.71 14.20
CA GLN A 172 -16.78 38.16 12.83
C GLN A 172 -16.73 39.21 11.70
N SER A 173 -16.53 40.48 12.01
CA SER A 173 -16.30 41.54 11.04
C SER A 173 -14.87 41.48 10.49
N VAL A 174 -14.72 41.62 9.17
CA VAL A 174 -13.43 41.65 8.48
C VAL A 174 -12.99 43.09 8.24
N TYR A 175 -11.76 43.44 8.63
CA TYR A 175 -11.16 44.74 8.37
C TYR A 175 -9.82 44.59 7.64
N ASN A 176 -9.56 45.48 6.69
CA ASN A 176 -8.25 45.61 6.08
C ASN A 176 -7.35 46.46 6.97
N VAL A 177 -6.28 45.87 7.51
CA VAL A 177 -5.40 46.50 8.50
C VAL A 177 -3.94 46.49 8.06
N ASN A 178 -3.18 47.50 8.48
CA ASN A 178 -1.74 47.51 8.27
C ASN A 178 -1.06 46.49 9.20
N ILE A 179 -0.27 45.59 8.61
CA ILE A 179 0.35 44.43 9.26
C ILE A 179 1.28 44.87 10.41
N TYR A 180 2.15 45.87 10.19
CA TYR A 180 3.10 46.35 11.20
C TYR A 180 2.42 47.11 12.35
N LYS A 181 1.25 47.72 12.09
CA LYS A 181 0.46 48.38 13.14
C LYS A 181 -0.31 47.37 13.99
N GLN A 182 -0.96 46.40 13.37
CA GLN A 182 -1.78 45.42 14.08
C GLN A 182 -0.95 44.34 14.78
N PHE A 183 0.10 43.83 14.13
CA PHE A 183 0.88 42.69 14.60
C PHE A 183 2.34 43.07 14.85
N VAL A 184 3.06 42.21 15.58
CA VAL A 184 4.52 42.17 15.56
C VAL A 184 4.95 41.14 14.52
N VAL A 185 5.66 41.61 13.51
CA VAL A 185 6.04 40.79 12.35
C VAL A 185 7.40 40.17 12.59
N GLN A 186 7.49 38.84 12.47
CA GLN A 186 8.73 38.10 12.62
C GLN A 186 9.08 37.34 11.35
N SER A 187 10.36 37.26 11.00
CA SER A 187 10.81 36.41 9.90
C SER A 187 11.08 35.00 10.42
N PHE A 188 10.23 34.04 10.07
CA PHE A 188 10.41 32.63 10.42
C PHE A 188 9.73 31.73 9.39
N ARG A 189 10.50 30.80 8.82
CA ARG A 189 9.99 29.78 7.90
C ARG A 189 9.89 28.44 8.65
N PRO A 190 8.69 27.90 8.87
CA PRO A 190 8.52 26.74 9.75
C PRO A 190 8.98 25.42 9.14
N CYS A 191 9.03 25.30 7.81
CA CYS A 191 9.41 24.09 7.09
C CYS A 191 9.97 24.39 5.69
N ASN A 192 10.75 23.46 5.14
CA ASN A 192 11.36 23.60 3.82
C ASN A 192 10.30 23.58 2.70
N GLN A 193 9.37 22.62 2.77
CA GLN A 193 8.25 22.51 1.84
C GLN A 193 6.99 23.12 2.46
N MET A 194 6.50 24.19 1.83
CA MET A 194 5.32 24.92 2.26
C MET A 194 4.31 24.95 1.13
N PHE A 195 3.04 24.82 1.47
CA PHE A 195 1.94 24.99 0.53
C PHE A 195 1.34 26.38 0.72
N SER A 196 1.26 27.18 -0.35
CA SER A 196 0.71 28.53 -0.29
C SER A 196 -0.78 28.49 -0.60
N LEU A 197 -1.61 29.07 0.27
CA LEU A 197 -3.05 29.16 0.05
C LEU A 197 -3.33 30.30 -0.94
N LEU A 198 -3.83 29.96 -2.13
CA LEU A 198 -4.14 30.89 -3.22
C LEU A 198 -5.65 30.96 -3.48
N PRO A 199 -6.42 31.70 -2.66
CA PRO A 199 -7.87 31.83 -2.86
C PRO A 199 -8.24 32.46 -4.21
N GLU A 200 -7.31 33.20 -4.84
CA GLU A 200 -7.49 33.77 -6.17
C GLU A 200 -7.43 32.72 -7.30
N ALA A 201 -6.76 31.59 -7.06
CA ALA A 201 -6.61 30.50 -8.02
C ALA A 201 -7.60 29.35 -7.75
N ASN A 202 -7.77 28.97 -6.48
CA ASN A 202 -8.61 27.84 -6.05
C ASN A 202 -9.53 28.23 -4.90
N TYR A 203 -10.82 27.92 -5.01
CA TYR A 203 -11.78 28.21 -3.93
C TYR A 203 -11.56 27.39 -2.65
N TYR A 204 -10.86 26.25 -2.75
CA TYR A 204 -10.47 25.42 -1.61
C TYR A 204 -9.31 26.02 -0.80
N ASP A 205 -8.62 27.03 -1.32
CA ASP A 205 -7.51 27.70 -0.61
C ASP A 205 -7.98 28.91 0.20
N THR A 206 -9.27 28.95 0.56
CA THR A 206 -9.88 30.03 1.33
C THR A 206 -9.43 29.99 2.80
N TYR A 207 -9.16 31.16 3.36
CA TYR A 207 -8.64 31.31 4.72
C TYR A 207 -9.15 32.57 5.43
N GLN A 208 -9.12 32.53 6.76
CA GLN A 208 -9.38 33.69 7.62
C GLN A 208 -8.23 33.90 8.60
N LEU A 209 -7.63 35.09 8.60
CA LEU A 209 -6.64 35.46 9.61
C LEU A 209 -7.34 36.19 10.77
N HIS A 210 -7.23 35.67 11.98
CA HIS A 210 -7.85 36.26 13.16
C HIS A 210 -6.97 37.33 13.82
N GLU A 211 -7.59 38.24 14.58
CA GLU A 211 -6.91 39.34 15.30
C GLU A 211 -5.82 38.89 16.30
N ASN A 212 -5.88 37.64 16.77
CA ASN A 212 -4.91 37.02 17.66
C ASN A 212 -3.71 36.42 16.90
N GLY A 213 -3.70 36.47 15.58
CA GLY A 213 -2.66 35.90 14.71
C GLY A 213 -2.84 34.42 14.39
N THR A 214 -3.96 33.78 14.74
CA THR A 214 -4.27 32.41 14.30
C THR A 214 -4.92 32.42 12.93
N LEU A 215 -4.54 31.47 12.09
CA LEU A 215 -5.11 31.29 10.76
C LEU A 215 -6.17 30.18 10.80
N LEU A 216 -7.32 30.39 10.20
CA LEU A 216 -8.33 29.36 9.96
C LEU A 216 -8.32 29.03 8.48
N ARG A 217 -8.10 27.77 8.14
CA ARG A 217 -8.31 27.26 6.78
C ARG A 217 -9.76 26.80 6.65
N GLU A 218 -10.49 27.35 5.68
CA GLU A 218 -11.94 27.13 5.58
C GLU A 218 -12.30 25.74 5.02
N ASP A 219 -11.46 25.18 4.16
CA ASP A 219 -11.68 23.85 3.53
C ASP A 219 -11.89 22.72 4.55
N ASP A 220 -11.04 22.65 5.57
CA ASP A 220 -11.07 21.61 6.60
C ASP A 220 -11.36 22.13 8.01
N MET A 221 -11.72 23.41 8.14
CA MET A 221 -11.98 24.11 9.40
C MET A 221 -10.82 23.97 10.41
N LEU A 222 -9.58 23.92 9.91
CA LEU A 222 -8.39 23.75 10.73
C LEU A 222 -7.83 25.10 11.19
N TYR A 223 -7.65 25.24 12.51
CA TYR A 223 -6.90 26.34 13.10
C TYR A 223 -5.40 26.04 13.05
N ILE A 224 -4.66 26.89 12.36
CA ILE A 224 -3.21 26.82 12.21
C ILE A 224 -2.59 27.95 13.04
N TYR A 225 -1.69 27.56 13.94
CA TYR A 225 -1.04 28.51 14.83
C TYR A 225 0.13 29.21 14.15
N LYS A 226 0.50 30.39 14.67
CA LYS A 226 1.57 31.25 14.13
C LYS A 226 2.86 30.50 13.78
N ASN A 227 3.25 29.50 14.57
CA ASN A 227 4.49 28.74 14.36
C ASN A 227 4.40 27.73 13.20
N GLU A 228 3.22 27.47 12.63
CA GLU A 228 2.99 26.45 11.59
C GLU A 228 2.69 27.06 10.21
N PHE A 229 2.57 28.38 10.12
CA PHE A 229 2.43 29.11 8.88
C PHE A 229 3.33 30.35 8.84
N CYS A 230 3.59 30.85 7.64
CA CYS A 230 4.13 32.18 7.44
C CYS A 230 3.61 32.78 6.14
N LEU A 231 3.57 34.11 6.07
CA LEU A 231 3.11 34.83 4.88
C LEU A 231 4.21 34.87 3.81
N VAL A 232 3.82 34.62 2.57
CA VAL A 232 4.68 34.63 1.38
C VAL A 232 4.11 35.55 0.29
N PRO A 233 4.97 36.20 -0.49
CA PRO A 233 4.54 36.86 -1.73
C PRO A 233 4.21 35.80 -2.79
N THR A 234 3.00 35.83 -3.31
CA THR A 234 2.47 34.92 -4.33
C THR A 234 1.98 35.69 -5.57
N TYR A 235 1.79 34.98 -6.67
CA TYR A 235 1.19 35.49 -7.90
C TYR A 235 0.39 34.36 -8.56
N VAL A 236 -0.67 34.70 -9.30
CA VAL A 236 -1.53 33.69 -9.94
C VAL A 236 -0.98 33.33 -11.30
N ASN A 237 -0.61 34.33 -12.10
CA ASN A 237 -0.05 34.14 -13.44
C ASN A 237 1.38 34.70 -13.51
N GLU A 238 2.24 34.05 -14.29
CA GLU A 238 3.61 34.55 -14.50
C GLU A 238 3.66 35.94 -15.14
N SER A 239 2.60 36.32 -15.86
CA SER A 239 2.40 37.64 -16.46
C SER A 239 2.03 38.74 -15.45
N ASP A 240 1.70 38.38 -14.21
CA ASP A 240 1.27 39.37 -13.21
C ASP A 240 2.44 40.25 -12.78
N THR A 241 2.19 41.55 -12.73
CA THR A 241 3.19 42.57 -12.38
C THR A 241 3.20 42.90 -10.89
N TYR A 242 2.30 42.32 -10.10
CA TYR A 242 2.16 42.56 -8.66
C TYR A 242 2.14 41.26 -7.88
N TYR A 243 2.71 41.28 -6.67
CA TYR A 243 2.59 40.20 -5.71
C TYR A 243 1.35 40.39 -4.83
N THR A 244 0.71 39.29 -4.44
CA THR A 244 -0.27 39.23 -3.34
C THR A 244 0.38 38.56 -2.13
N LEU A 245 -0.02 38.93 -0.92
CA LEU A 245 0.53 38.32 0.29
C LEU A 245 -0.44 37.25 0.79
N ASN A 246 0.00 35.99 0.75
CA ASN A 246 -0.83 34.85 1.13
C ASN A 246 -0.13 33.98 2.19
N PRO A 247 -0.88 33.32 3.09
CA PRO A 247 -0.33 32.39 4.05
C PRO A 247 0.12 31.11 3.35
N ALA A 248 1.32 30.65 3.72
CA ALA A 248 1.77 29.32 3.42
C ALA A 248 1.87 28.51 4.70
N ASN A 249 1.31 27.30 4.71
CA ASN A 249 1.38 26.37 5.82
C ASN A 249 2.31 25.20 5.50
N CYS A 250 2.82 24.55 6.53
CA CYS A 250 3.56 23.31 6.35
C CYS A 250 2.65 22.21 5.80
N ASP A 251 3.18 21.46 4.84
CA ASP A 251 2.49 20.29 4.33
C ASP A 251 2.44 19.21 5.43
N MET A 252 1.26 19.01 6.01
CA MET A 252 0.97 17.91 6.93
C MET A 252 0.77 16.57 6.19
N SER A 253 1.15 16.46 4.91
CA SER A 253 1.15 15.20 4.15
C SER A 253 2.04 14.11 4.73
N ASN A 254 2.86 14.39 5.74
CA ASN A 254 3.74 13.40 6.38
C ASN A 254 2.96 12.18 6.93
N GLU A 255 1.75 12.33 7.46
CA GLU A 255 0.95 11.18 7.94
C GLU A 255 0.45 10.31 6.78
N LYS A 256 -0.16 10.92 5.75
CA LYS A 256 -0.66 10.20 4.56
C LYS A 256 0.48 9.54 3.78
N THR A 257 1.65 10.18 3.74
CA THR A 257 2.86 9.65 3.09
C THR A 257 3.44 8.47 3.87
N THR A 258 3.46 8.53 5.20
CA THR A 258 3.98 7.43 6.05
C THR A 258 3.11 6.17 5.92
N VAL A 259 1.78 6.32 5.90
CA VAL A 259 0.85 5.21 5.68
C VAL A 259 1.05 4.55 4.32
N LYS A 260 1.17 5.35 3.25
CA LYS A 260 1.44 4.86 1.89
C LYS A 260 2.76 4.07 1.82
N ILE A 261 3.81 4.55 2.48
CA ILE A 261 5.12 3.88 2.53
C ILE A 261 5.03 2.55 3.30
N ILE A 262 4.36 2.53 4.45
CA ILE A 262 4.17 1.30 5.24
C ILE A 262 3.41 0.25 4.43
N ASN A 263 2.32 0.65 3.76
CA ASN A 263 1.55 -0.24 2.89
C ASN A 263 2.39 -0.76 1.70
N GLY A 264 3.23 0.10 1.10
CA GLY A 264 4.19 -0.29 0.06
C GLY A 264 5.14 -1.39 0.53
N PHE A 265 5.76 -1.23 1.70
CA PHE A 265 6.64 -2.26 2.28
C PHE A 265 5.89 -3.53 2.68
N ALA A 266 4.67 -3.43 3.21
CA ALA A 266 3.85 -4.59 3.54
C ALA A 266 3.46 -5.41 2.31
N MET A 267 3.13 -4.75 1.19
CA MET A 267 2.90 -5.42 -0.10
C MET A 267 4.17 -6.12 -0.61
N LEU A 268 5.33 -5.45 -0.57
CA LEU A 268 6.61 -6.06 -0.93
C LEU A 268 6.93 -7.30 -0.09
N PHE A 269 6.65 -7.24 1.21
CA PHE A 269 6.81 -8.39 2.11
C PHE A 269 5.89 -9.56 1.73
N SER A 270 4.67 -9.30 1.25
CA SER A 270 3.71 -10.32 0.82
C SER A 270 4.09 -11.07 -0.46
N ILE A 271 4.75 -10.41 -1.41
CA ILE A 271 5.06 -10.96 -2.74
C ILE A 271 5.84 -12.29 -2.66
N PRO A 272 6.94 -12.42 -1.88
CA PRO A 272 7.65 -13.69 -1.72
C PRO A 272 6.77 -14.86 -1.25
N PHE A 273 5.82 -14.61 -0.34
CA PHE A 273 4.92 -15.65 0.17
C PHE A 273 3.90 -16.10 -0.89
N MET A 274 3.43 -15.19 -1.74
CA MET A 274 2.58 -15.53 -2.89
C MET A 274 3.35 -16.36 -3.91
N LEU A 275 4.57 -15.94 -4.26
CA LEU A 275 5.44 -16.68 -5.18
C LEU A 275 5.79 -18.09 -4.66
N LEU A 276 6.04 -18.22 -3.35
CA LEU A 276 6.25 -19.51 -2.71
C LEU A 276 5.00 -20.40 -2.78
N THR A 277 3.81 -19.83 -2.57
CA THR A 277 2.54 -20.54 -2.72
C THR A 277 2.35 -21.03 -4.16
N ILE A 278 2.63 -20.17 -5.15
CA ILE A 278 2.60 -20.52 -6.57
C ILE A 278 3.56 -21.67 -6.86
N ALA A 279 4.81 -21.60 -6.38
CA ALA A 279 5.81 -22.63 -6.57
C ALA A 279 5.35 -23.99 -6.01
N VAL A 280 4.81 -24.02 -4.79
CA VAL A 280 4.28 -25.25 -4.17
C VAL A 280 3.15 -25.86 -5.03
N TYR A 281 2.24 -25.03 -5.54
CA TYR A 281 1.13 -25.48 -6.38
C TYR A 281 1.57 -26.02 -7.74
N LEU A 282 2.66 -25.49 -8.31
CA LEU A 282 3.22 -25.96 -9.57
C LEU A 282 4.09 -27.23 -9.41
N LEU A 283 4.80 -27.36 -8.30
CA LEU A 283 5.69 -28.52 -8.04
C LEU A 283 4.92 -29.78 -7.60
N ILE A 284 3.73 -29.63 -7.02
CA ILE A 284 2.91 -30.74 -6.54
C ILE A 284 1.83 -31.06 -7.58
N PRO A 285 2.00 -32.07 -8.47
CA PRO A 285 1.00 -32.48 -9.44
C PRO A 285 -0.34 -32.89 -8.82
N GLU A 286 -0.42 -33.31 -7.56
CA GLU A 286 -1.70 -33.53 -6.88
C GLU A 286 -2.49 -32.23 -6.67
N LEU A 287 -1.84 -31.06 -6.68
CA LEU A 287 -2.45 -29.72 -6.56
C LEU A 287 -2.68 -29.05 -7.92
N ARG A 288 -2.14 -29.57 -9.03
CA ARG A 288 -2.30 -29.04 -10.40
C ARG A 288 -3.66 -29.34 -11.03
N ASN A 289 -4.71 -29.45 -10.21
CA ASN A 289 -6.09 -29.57 -10.67
C ASN A 289 -6.62 -28.23 -11.21
N GLN A 290 -7.84 -28.22 -11.74
CA GLN A 290 -8.45 -27.01 -12.30
C GLN A 290 -8.43 -25.84 -11.31
N HIS A 291 -8.86 -26.08 -10.07
CA HIS A 291 -8.89 -25.06 -9.02
C HIS A 291 -7.50 -24.51 -8.68
N GLY A 292 -6.49 -25.39 -8.63
CA GLY A 292 -5.12 -25.00 -8.35
C GLY A 292 -4.52 -24.13 -9.46
N LYS A 293 -4.86 -24.41 -10.73
CA LYS A 293 -4.45 -23.55 -11.85
C LYS A 293 -5.10 -22.17 -11.79
N SER A 294 -6.41 -22.11 -11.53
CA SER A 294 -7.12 -20.83 -11.36
C SER A 294 -6.59 -20.03 -10.17
N LEU A 295 -6.26 -20.71 -9.05
CA LEU A 295 -5.63 -20.07 -7.89
C LEU A 295 -4.22 -19.55 -8.22
N VAL A 296 -3.44 -20.29 -9.01
CA VAL A 296 -2.11 -19.81 -9.46
C VAL A 296 -2.25 -18.56 -10.32
N CYS A 297 -3.17 -18.52 -11.28
CA CYS A 297 -3.42 -17.32 -12.08
C CYS A 297 -3.86 -16.13 -11.21
N TYR A 298 -4.80 -16.36 -10.28
CA TYR A 298 -5.21 -15.38 -9.29
C TYR A 298 -4.03 -14.79 -8.49
N LEU A 299 -3.14 -15.65 -7.97
CA LEU A 299 -1.98 -15.23 -7.18
C LEU A 299 -0.91 -14.54 -8.01
N LEU A 300 -0.73 -14.95 -9.27
CA LEU A 300 0.19 -14.30 -10.20
C LEU A 300 -0.28 -12.87 -10.49
N ASP A 301 -1.56 -12.70 -10.81
CA ASP A 301 -2.13 -11.38 -11.08
C ASP A 301 -2.02 -10.47 -9.84
N LEU A 302 -2.36 -10.98 -8.64
CA LEU A 302 -2.20 -10.21 -7.40
C LEU A 302 -0.73 -9.85 -7.12
N SER A 303 0.22 -10.75 -7.40
CA SER A 303 1.65 -10.49 -7.18
C SER A 303 2.16 -9.38 -8.09
N ILE A 304 1.73 -9.35 -9.36
CA ILE A 304 2.14 -8.29 -10.30
C ILE A 304 1.44 -6.97 -9.95
N GLY A 305 0.16 -7.02 -9.55
CA GLY A 305 -0.58 -5.85 -9.06
C GLY A 305 0.09 -5.21 -7.84
N TYR A 306 0.46 -6.03 -6.83
CA TYR A 306 1.18 -5.52 -5.65
C TYR A 306 2.58 -5.01 -5.99
N MET A 307 3.31 -5.66 -6.90
CA MET A 307 4.64 -5.20 -7.33
C MET A 307 4.58 -3.83 -7.99
N THR A 308 3.64 -3.66 -8.93
CA THR A 308 3.45 -2.39 -9.66
C THR A 308 2.92 -1.29 -8.75
N LEU A 309 1.96 -1.58 -7.87
CA LEU A 309 1.45 -0.60 -6.91
C LEU A 309 2.50 -0.21 -5.87
N SER A 310 3.30 -1.15 -5.37
CA SER A 310 4.40 -0.85 -4.44
C SER A 310 5.45 0.06 -5.08
N CYS A 311 5.76 -0.16 -6.36
CA CYS A 311 6.65 0.72 -7.12
C CYS A 311 6.08 2.15 -7.18
N LEU A 312 4.78 2.31 -7.45
CA LEU A 312 4.13 3.63 -7.44
C LEU A 312 4.10 4.30 -6.07
N LEU A 313 4.01 3.55 -4.98
CA LEU A 313 3.95 4.11 -3.62
C LEU A 313 5.32 4.48 -3.05
N LEU A 314 6.39 3.82 -3.49
CA LEU A 314 7.74 4.01 -2.95
C LEU A 314 8.59 4.98 -3.78
N GLU A 315 8.33 5.08 -5.09
CA GLU A 315 9.04 6.00 -5.98
C GLU A 315 8.45 7.41 -5.88
N ARG A 316 9.26 8.37 -5.42
CA ARG A 316 8.83 9.78 -5.25
C ARG A 316 9.06 10.65 -6.48
N ASP A 317 9.93 10.23 -7.40
CA ASP A 317 10.42 11.07 -8.51
C ASP A 317 9.74 10.76 -9.86
N ILE A 318 8.69 9.92 -9.87
CA ILE A 318 7.97 9.62 -11.10
C ILE A 318 7.05 10.79 -11.44
N HIS A 319 7.38 11.51 -12.52
CA HIS A 319 6.50 12.55 -13.04
C HIS A 319 5.12 11.99 -13.41
N PRO A 320 4.02 12.56 -12.89
CA PRO A 320 2.65 12.05 -13.11
C PRO A 320 2.19 12.02 -14.57
N SER A 321 2.77 12.85 -15.43
CA SER A 321 2.46 12.89 -16.86
C SER A 321 3.35 11.97 -17.71
N SER A 322 4.32 11.28 -17.11
CA SER A 322 5.28 10.46 -17.84
C SER A 322 4.64 9.18 -18.41
N THR A 323 5.18 8.71 -19.54
CA THR A 323 4.77 7.43 -20.14
C THR A 323 5.00 6.26 -19.18
N LEU A 324 6.02 6.34 -18.32
CA LEU A 324 6.32 5.33 -17.30
C LEU A 324 5.19 5.23 -16.26
N CYS A 325 4.77 6.37 -15.71
CA CYS A 325 3.65 6.50 -14.79
C CYS A 325 2.36 5.89 -15.36
N LYS A 326 1.98 6.30 -16.57
CA LYS A 326 0.83 5.73 -17.30
C LYS A 326 0.94 4.22 -17.45
N SER A 327 2.10 3.73 -17.90
CA SER A 327 2.32 2.30 -18.15
C SER A 327 2.19 1.46 -16.89
N ILE A 328 2.78 1.91 -15.77
CA ILE A 328 2.71 1.21 -14.49
C ILE A 328 1.26 1.24 -13.96
N GLY A 329 0.58 2.39 -14.02
CA GLY A 329 -0.81 2.55 -13.58
C GLY A 329 -1.79 1.62 -14.29
N TYR A 330 -1.77 1.62 -15.63
CA TYR A 330 -2.63 0.73 -16.42
C TYR A 330 -2.28 -0.76 -16.25
N THR A 331 -1.00 -1.07 -16.07
CA THR A 331 -0.55 -2.44 -15.78
C THR A 331 -1.13 -2.91 -14.44
N ALA A 332 -0.98 -2.10 -13.39
CA ALA A 332 -1.53 -2.40 -12.07
C ALA A 332 -3.06 -2.59 -12.15
N TYR A 333 -3.78 -1.70 -12.85
CA TYR A 333 -5.23 -1.77 -13.02
C TYR A 333 -5.67 -3.10 -13.65
N PHE A 334 -5.02 -3.49 -14.77
CA PHE A 334 -5.33 -4.74 -15.46
C PHE A 334 -5.19 -5.96 -14.56
N PHE A 335 -4.08 -6.06 -13.82
CA PHE A 335 -3.82 -7.20 -12.95
C PHE A 335 -4.75 -7.26 -11.74
N PHE A 336 -5.07 -6.13 -11.11
CA PHE A 336 -6.08 -6.10 -10.06
C PHE A 336 -7.45 -6.54 -10.58
N MET A 337 -7.93 -5.96 -11.68
CA MET A 337 -9.21 -6.36 -12.29
C MET A 337 -9.24 -7.83 -12.67
N SER A 338 -8.17 -8.34 -13.29
CA SER A 338 -8.03 -9.76 -13.61
C SER A 338 -8.12 -10.65 -12.38
N SER A 339 -7.47 -10.26 -11.27
CA SER A 339 -7.50 -11.04 -10.03
C SER A 339 -8.94 -11.23 -9.50
N PHE A 340 -9.80 -10.20 -9.59
CA PHE A 340 -11.22 -10.33 -9.20
C PHE A 340 -12.00 -11.27 -10.11
N PHE A 341 -11.77 -11.22 -11.43
CA PHE A 341 -12.40 -12.17 -12.33
C PHE A 341 -11.92 -13.60 -12.10
N TRP A 342 -10.64 -13.82 -11.75
CA TRP A 342 -10.17 -15.14 -11.34
C TRP A 342 -10.80 -15.61 -10.04
N LEU A 343 -10.98 -14.73 -9.05
CA LEU A 343 -11.72 -15.05 -7.84
C LEU A 343 -13.18 -15.45 -8.15
N ASN A 344 -13.80 -14.79 -9.13
CA ASN A 344 -15.13 -15.13 -9.64
C ASN A 344 -15.16 -16.51 -10.31
N VAL A 345 -14.19 -16.81 -11.17
CA VAL A 345 -14.02 -18.14 -11.78
C VAL A 345 -13.85 -19.23 -10.73
N ILE A 346 -13.06 -18.99 -9.69
CA ILE A 346 -12.86 -19.96 -8.60
C ILE A 346 -14.21 -20.25 -7.90
N SER A 347 -14.99 -19.21 -7.62
CA SER A 347 -16.32 -19.31 -6.99
C SER A 347 -17.31 -20.05 -7.88
N PHE A 348 -17.36 -19.70 -9.16
CA PHE A 348 -18.19 -20.35 -10.17
C PHE A 348 -17.82 -21.83 -10.36
N ASP A 349 -16.53 -22.14 -10.49
CA ASP A 349 -16.08 -23.51 -10.70
C ASP A 349 -16.42 -24.38 -9.47
N LEU A 350 -16.26 -23.85 -8.26
CA LEU A 350 -16.66 -24.53 -7.04
C LEU A 350 -18.16 -24.87 -7.06
N TRP A 351 -19.00 -23.86 -7.33
CA TRP A 351 -20.45 -24.03 -7.43
C TRP A 351 -20.88 -25.02 -8.52
N HIS A 352 -20.26 -24.92 -9.70
CA HIS A 352 -20.56 -25.78 -10.85
C HIS A 352 -20.18 -27.25 -10.59
N ASN A 353 -19.01 -27.52 -9.99
CA ASN A 353 -18.59 -28.89 -9.68
C ASN A 353 -19.50 -29.56 -8.61
N PHE A 354 -20.12 -28.80 -7.70
CA PHE A 354 -21.11 -29.36 -6.76
C PHE A 354 -22.51 -29.60 -7.37
N ARG A 355 -22.81 -29.02 -8.53
CA ARG A 355 -24.08 -29.22 -9.23
C ARG A 355 -24.13 -30.47 -10.12
N GLY A 356 -22.99 -31.07 -10.48
CA GLY A 356 -22.95 -32.19 -11.43
C GLY A 356 -22.05 -33.35 -11.01
N THR A 357 -22.64 -34.51 -10.72
CA THR A 357 -21.95 -35.81 -10.57
C THR A 357 -21.57 -36.38 -11.94
N ARG A 358 -20.62 -35.75 -12.65
CA ARG A 358 -20.09 -36.32 -13.90
C ARG A 358 -18.58 -36.37 -13.86
N GLY A 359 -18.03 -37.58 -13.94
CA GLY A 359 -16.60 -37.81 -14.16
C GLY A 359 -16.16 -37.09 -15.42
N VAL A 360 -15.40 -36.00 -15.25
CA VAL A 360 -14.98 -35.14 -16.35
C VAL A 360 -13.74 -35.76 -16.99
N ASN A 361 -13.86 -36.19 -18.25
CA ASN A 361 -12.71 -36.59 -19.06
C ASN A 361 -11.67 -35.45 -19.10
N ARG A 362 -10.38 -35.79 -18.96
CA ARG A 362 -9.23 -34.86 -18.93
C ARG A 362 -9.17 -33.88 -20.13
N PHE A 363 -9.77 -34.24 -21.26
CA PHE A 363 -9.91 -33.39 -22.44
C PHE A 363 -10.86 -32.20 -22.21
N HIS A 364 -11.96 -32.41 -21.49
CA HIS A 364 -12.90 -31.35 -21.10
C HIS A 364 -12.28 -30.37 -20.10
N GLU A 365 -11.36 -30.80 -19.25
CA GLU A 365 -10.67 -29.91 -18.29
C GLU A 365 -9.80 -28.84 -18.98
N LYS A 366 -9.05 -29.22 -20.03
CA LYS A 366 -8.21 -28.25 -20.78
C LYS A 366 -9.06 -27.18 -21.47
N LYS A 367 -10.15 -27.60 -22.13
CA LYS A 367 -11.07 -26.67 -22.81
C LYS A 367 -11.76 -25.73 -21.81
N ARG A 368 -12.14 -26.25 -20.64
CA ARG A 368 -12.74 -25.46 -19.55
C ARG A 368 -11.76 -24.42 -19.01
N PHE A 369 -10.50 -24.79 -18.78
CA PHE A 369 -9.47 -23.83 -18.35
C PHE A 369 -9.24 -22.72 -19.38
N LEU A 370 -9.16 -23.07 -20.66
CA LEU A 370 -9.02 -22.07 -21.72
C LEU A 370 -10.17 -21.07 -21.72
N LEU A 371 -11.41 -21.55 -21.57
CA LEU A 371 -12.59 -20.69 -21.49
C LEU A 371 -12.54 -19.76 -20.26
N TYR A 372 -12.13 -20.29 -19.11
CA TYR A 372 -11.96 -19.49 -17.89
C TYR A 372 -10.87 -18.43 -18.04
N SER A 373 -9.73 -18.75 -18.65
CA SER A 373 -8.68 -17.77 -18.94
C SER A 373 -9.16 -16.68 -19.88
N LEU A 374 -9.87 -17.05 -20.96
CA LEU A 374 -10.42 -16.10 -21.91
C LEU A 374 -11.45 -15.17 -21.25
N TYR A 375 -12.29 -15.71 -20.37
CA TYR A 375 -13.23 -14.92 -19.58
C TYR A 375 -12.52 -13.95 -18.63
N SER A 376 -11.58 -14.41 -17.81
CA SER A 376 -10.96 -13.56 -16.79
C SER A 376 -10.08 -12.47 -17.38
N TRP A 377 -9.11 -12.85 -18.23
CA TRP A 377 -8.19 -11.88 -18.84
C TRP A 377 -8.90 -11.05 -19.91
N GLY A 378 -9.83 -11.64 -20.67
CA GLY A 378 -10.61 -10.91 -21.67
C GLY A 378 -11.50 -9.85 -21.02
N SER A 379 -12.22 -10.18 -19.95
CA SER A 379 -13.05 -9.20 -19.24
C SER A 379 -12.21 -8.08 -18.63
N ALA A 380 -11.08 -8.41 -17.97
CA ALA A 380 -10.16 -7.40 -17.46
C ALA A 380 -9.62 -6.47 -18.57
N LEU A 381 -9.31 -7.03 -19.75
CA LEU A 381 -8.87 -6.25 -20.91
C LEU A 381 -9.96 -5.32 -21.43
N VAL A 382 -11.23 -5.76 -21.47
CA VAL A 382 -12.36 -4.91 -21.88
C VAL A 382 -12.50 -3.71 -20.94
N PHE A 383 -12.44 -3.93 -19.62
CA PHE A 383 -12.48 -2.85 -18.64
C PHE A 383 -11.27 -1.92 -18.74
N LEU A 384 -10.09 -2.45 -19.03
CA LEU A 384 -8.88 -1.65 -19.27
C LEU A 384 -9.06 -0.76 -20.50
N ILE A 385 -9.51 -1.32 -21.63
CA ILE A 385 -9.74 -0.57 -22.87
C ILE A 385 -10.77 0.53 -22.62
N PHE A 386 -11.87 0.22 -21.94
CA PHE A 386 -12.88 1.21 -21.58
C PHE A 386 -12.28 2.36 -20.74
N THR A 387 -11.49 2.04 -19.72
CA THR A 387 -10.83 3.04 -18.85
C THR A 387 -9.81 3.87 -19.63
N PHE A 388 -8.97 3.24 -20.45
CA PHE A 388 -7.99 3.92 -21.29
C PHE A 388 -8.67 4.85 -22.30
N SER A 389 -9.73 4.38 -22.96
CA SER A 389 -10.47 5.19 -23.92
C SER A 389 -11.20 6.36 -23.27
N ALA A 390 -11.74 6.18 -22.06
CA ALA A 390 -12.32 7.26 -21.29
C ALA A 390 -11.28 8.33 -20.91
N GLN A 391 -10.04 7.94 -20.63
CA GLN A 391 -8.98 8.91 -20.30
C GLN A 391 -8.49 9.70 -21.53
N GLU A 392 -8.21 9.04 -22.64
CA GLU A 392 -7.51 9.65 -23.79
C GLU A 392 -8.45 10.21 -24.88
N TYR A 393 -9.66 9.67 -25.04
CA TYR A 393 -10.55 10.03 -26.15
C TYR A 393 -11.85 10.72 -25.74
N SER A 394 -12.14 10.85 -24.44
CA SER A 394 -13.36 11.49 -23.98
C SER A 394 -13.13 12.96 -23.59
N ASP A 395 -14.07 13.82 -23.97
CA ASP A 395 -14.15 15.23 -23.55
C ASP A 395 -14.97 15.37 -22.25
N TRP A 396 -14.93 14.37 -21.38
CA TRP A 396 -15.69 14.37 -20.13
C TRP A 396 -15.09 15.34 -19.08
N PRO A 397 -15.90 15.82 -18.12
CA PRO A 397 -15.39 16.61 -16.99
C PRO A 397 -14.30 15.85 -16.23
N LEU A 398 -13.31 16.57 -15.69
CA LEU A 398 -12.17 16.00 -14.96
C LEU A 398 -12.62 15.07 -13.81
N GLU A 399 -13.72 15.39 -13.13
CA GLU A 399 -14.30 14.60 -12.02
C GLU A 399 -14.76 13.18 -12.42
N VAL A 400 -15.05 12.95 -13.71
CA VAL A 400 -15.53 11.67 -14.25
C VAL A 400 -14.43 10.94 -15.02
N LYS A 401 -13.28 11.61 -15.23
CA LYS A 401 -12.14 10.99 -15.91
C LYS A 401 -11.39 10.05 -14.95
N PRO A 402 -10.84 8.93 -15.46
CA PRO A 402 -10.05 8.00 -14.66
C PRO A 402 -8.91 8.64 -13.85
N GLY A 403 -8.26 9.67 -14.39
CA GLY A 403 -7.16 10.39 -13.74
C GLY A 403 -5.79 9.73 -13.90
N ILE A 404 -5.72 8.51 -14.47
CA ILE A 404 -4.47 7.75 -14.65
C ILE A 404 -3.52 8.49 -15.60
N GLY A 405 -2.44 9.03 -15.05
CA GLY A 405 -1.44 9.78 -15.79
C GLY A 405 -1.96 11.09 -16.39
N GLY A 406 -2.96 11.70 -15.74
CA GLY A 406 -3.58 12.97 -16.14
C GLY A 406 -2.87 14.22 -15.62
N GLY A 407 -1.75 14.08 -14.90
CA GLY A 407 -0.96 15.20 -14.35
C GLY A 407 -0.85 15.22 -12.82
N GLU A 408 -1.75 14.52 -12.12
CA GLU A 408 -1.78 14.49 -10.64
C GLU A 408 -1.42 13.12 -10.05
N TYR A 409 -1.96 12.03 -10.63
CA TYR A 409 -1.80 10.68 -10.10
C TYR A 409 -1.34 9.68 -11.17
N CYS A 410 -0.46 8.75 -10.77
CA CYS A 410 -0.11 7.58 -11.59
C CYS A 410 -1.08 6.41 -11.45
N TRP A 411 -1.85 6.43 -10.37
CA TRP A 411 -2.95 5.51 -10.15
C TRP A 411 -4.27 6.22 -10.43
N LEU A 412 -5.36 5.43 -10.43
CA LEU A 412 -6.71 5.94 -10.60
C LEU A 412 -7.03 6.95 -9.48
N ASP A 413 -7.71 8.03 -9.84
CA ASP A 413 -8.10 9.07 -8.89
C ASP A 413 -9.17 8.53 -7.92
N MET A 414 -8.79 8.47 -6.65
CA MET A 414 -9.58 7.96 -5.54
C MET A 414 -10.37 9.06 -4.80
N THR A 415 -10.24 10.32 -5.20
CA THR A 415 -10.94 11.45 -4.57
C THR A 415 -12.33 11.68 -5.17
N ASN A 416 -12.48 11.38 -6.47
CA ASN A 416 -13.69 11.63 -7.25
C ASN A 416 -14.47 10.35 -7.58
N TRP A 417 -15.61 10.49 -8.28
CA TRP A 417 -16.46 9.37 -8.73
C TRP A 417 -15.78 8.40 -9.70
N SER A 418 -14.62 8.78 -10.24
CA SER A 418 -13.75 7.95 -11.06
C SER A 418 -13.54 6.54 -10.47
N ALA A 419 -13.14 6.43 -9.21
CA ALA A 419 -12.89 5.14 -8.57
C ALA A 419 -14.13 4.25 -8.50
N MET A 420 -15.29 4.85 -8.28
CA MET A 420 -16.54 4.11 -8.27
C MET A 420 -16.90 3.56 -9.66
N ILE A 421 -16.76 4.37 -10.71
CA ILE A 421 -17.20 3.99 -12.06
C ILE A 421 -16.30 2.91 -12.66
N TYR A 422 -14.97 3.11 -12.59
CA TYR A 422 -14.04 2.25 -13.33
C TYR A 422 -13.45 1.11 -12.50
N PHE A 423 -13.54 1.15 -11.15
CA PHE A 423 -12.90 0.15 -10.29
C PHE A 423 -13.87 -0.47 -9.27
N PHE A 424 -14.35 0.29 -8.28
CA PHE A 424 -15.14 -0.26 -7.17
C PHE A 424 -16.52 -0.77 -7.59
N GLY A 425 -17.22 -0.07 -8.49
CA GLY A 425 -18.55 -0.49 -8.98
C GLY A 425 -18.53 -1.89 -9.61
N PRO A 426 -17.67 -2.14 -10.63
CA PRO A 426 -17.47 -3.48 -11.17
C PRO A 426 -17.09 -4.53 -10.11
N ILE A 427 -16.21 -4.18 -9.16
CA ILE A 427 -15.78 -5.08 -8.09
C ILE A 427 -16.94 -5.45 -7.15
N ILE A 428 -17.80 -4.50 -6.77
CA ILE A 428 -18.98 -4.73 -5.93
C ILE A 428 -19.91 -5.76 -6.60
N ILE A 429 -20.16 -5.61 -7.91
CA ILE A 429 -20.99 -6.53 -8.68
C ILE A 429 -20.37 -7.94 -8.66
N ILE A 430 -19.05 -8.05 -8.84
CA ILE A 430 -18.32 -9.32 -8.80
C ILE A 430 -18.39 -9.96 -7.40
N ILE A 431 -18.18 -9.18 -6.34
CA ILE A 431 -18.26 -9.66 -4.95
C ILE A 431 -19.68 -10.13 -4.63
N GLY A 432 -20.71 -9.42 -5.08
CA GLY A 432 -22.11 -9.82 -4.94
C GLY A 432 -22.41 -11.14 -5.65
N ALA A 433 -21.93 -11.31 -6.89
CA ALA A 433 -22.06 -12.55 -7.64
C ALA A 433 -21.34 -13.72 -6.94
N ASN A 434 -20.13 -13.48 -6.42
CA ASN A 434 -19.35 -14.48 -5.67
C ASN A 434 -20.08 -14.92 -4.41
N THR A 435 -20.58 -13.95 -3.62
CA THR A 435 -21.33 -14.22 -2.40
C THR A 435 -22.55 -15.10 -2.69
N THR A 436 -23.30 -14.77 -3.74
CA THR A 436 -24.48 -15.54 -4.17
C THR A 436 -24.11 -16.99 -4.52
N MET A 437 -23.05 -17.19 -5.32
CA MET A 437 -22.58 -18.53 -5.69
C MET A 437 -22.08 -19.32 -4.47
N PHE A 438 -21.39 -18.68 -3.53
CA PHE A 438 -20.94 -19.32 -2.29
C PHE A 438 -22.10 -19.76 -1.41
N VAL A 439 -23.10 -18.90 -1.22
CA VAL A 439 -24.31 -19.21 -0.44
C VAL A 439 -25.06 -20.39 -1.06
N MET A 440 -25.26 -20.39 -2.38
CA MET A 440 -25.88 -21.51 -3.09
C MET A 440 -25.08 -22.82 -2.94
N THR A 441 -23.75 -22.72 -3.00
CA THR A 441 -22.86 -23.87 -2.82
C THR A 441 -22.94 -24.41 -1.39
N ALA A 442 -22.97 -23.54 -0.38
CA ALA A 442 -23.10 -23.90 1.02
C ALA A 442 -24.41 -24.67 1.28
N PHE A 443 -25.55 -24.16 0.79
CA PHE A 443 -26.84 -24.84 0.91
C PHE A 443 -26.83 -26.23 0.27
N LYS A 444 -26.22 -26.37 -0.92
CA LYS A 444 -26.12 -27.67 -1.60
C LYS A 444 -25.24 -28.65 -0.84
N ILE A 445 -24.11 -28.19 -0.29
CA ILE A 445 -23.21 -29.01 0.53
C ILE A 445 -23.93 -29.50 1.80
N HIS A 446 -24.64 -28.63 2.50
CA HIS A 446 -25.43 -29.02 3.66
C HIS A 446 -26.52 -30.05 3.31
N GLY A 447 -27.19 -29.88 2.16
CA GLY A 447 -28.15 -30.86 1.65
C GLY A 447 -27.53 -32.24 1.38
N VAL A 448 -26.39 -32.28 0.67
CA VAL A 448 -25.67 -33.52 0.36
C VAL A 448 -25.11 -34.18 1.62
N GLN A 449 -24.59 -33.39 2.58
CA GLN A 449 -24.14 -33.91 3.87
C GLN A 449 -25.29 -34.55 4.66
N ARG A 450 -26.47 -33.92 4.67
CA ARG A 450 -27.67 -34.43 5.35
C ARG A 450 -28.19 -35.72 4.73
N GLU A 451 -28.28 -35.78 3.40
CA GLU A 451 -28.72 -36.97 2.68
C GLU A 451 -27.76 -38.15 2.88
N MET A 452 -26.46 -37.86 2.92
CA MET A 452 -25.46 -38.87 3.18
C MET A 452 -25.38 -39.33 4.64
N ALA A 453 -25.65 -38.45 5.61
CA ALA A 453 -25.76 -38.87 7.01
C ALA A 453 -26.90 -39.90 7.18
N ARG A 454 -27.98 -39.77 6.39
CA ARG A 454 -29.06 -40.78 6.33
C ARG A 454 -28.62 -42.07 5.65
N ILE A 455 -27.78 -42.01 4.62
CA ILE A 455 -27.28 -43.20 3.90
C ILE A 455 -26.21 -43.96 4.72
N ILE A 456 -25.34 -43.25 5.43
CA ILE A 456 -24.32 -43.86 6.33
C ILE A 456 -24.99 -44.56 7.51
N ALA A 457 -26.16 -44.08 7.96
CA ALA A 457 -26.99 -44.80 8.91
C ALA A 457 -27.62 -46.09 8.34
N ARG A 458 -27.54 -46.31 7.01
CA ARG A 458 -28.18 -47.42 6.28
C ARG A 458 -27.21 -48.49 5.76
N GLU A 459 -25.93 -48.21 5.46
CA GLU A 459 -24.97 -49.26 5.05
C GLU A 459 -23.49 -48.83 5.04
N ASP A 460 -22.58 -49.80 5.29
CA ASP A 460 -21.16 -49.58 5.63
C ASP A 460 -20.16 -49.67 4.46
N SER A 461 -20.63 -49.90 3.24
CA SER A 461 -19.80 -50.47 2.15
C SER A 461 -19.40 -49.51 1.02
N THR A 462 -18.81 -48.34 1.29
CA THR A 462 -18.26 -47.50 0.19
C THR A 462 -16.97 -46.75 0.54
N LYS A 463 -15.81 -47.42 0.50
CA LYS A 463 -14.48 -46.80 0.70
C LYS A 463 -14.10 -45.77 -0.38
N ASN A 464 -14.49 -45.96 -1.65
CA ASN A 464 -14.08 -45.07 -2.74
C ASN A 464 -14.86 -43.74 -2.77
N LEU A 465 -16.16 -43.76 -2.41
CA LEU A 465 -16.97 -42.55 -2.22
C LEU A 465 -16.50 -41.73 -1.00
N ARG A 466 -15.96 -42.38 0.05
CA ARG A 466 -15.44 -41.70 1.26
C ARG A 466 -14.25 -40.77 0.93
N THR A 467 -13.30 -41.19 0.09
CA THR A 467 -12.06 -40.42 -0.18
C THR A 467 -12.27 -39.18 -1.06
N GLU A 468 -13.14 -39.24 -2.07
CA GLU A 468 -13.47 -38.08 -2.92
C GLU A 468 -14.35 -37.08 -2.16
N LYS A 469 -15.27 -37.60 -1.33
CA LYS A 469 -16.20 -36.83 -0.50
C LYS A 469 -15.57 -36.16 0.71
N ASP A 470 -14.53 -36.70 1.34
CA ASP A 470 -13.82 -36.00 2.42
C ASP A 470 -13.01 -34.80 1.91
N ASN A 471 -12.57 -34.84 0.65
CA ASN A 471 -11.77 -33.77 0.06
C ASN A 471 -12.59 -32.55 -0.36
N ASN A 472 -13.84 -32.73 -0.79
CA ASN A 472 -14.70 -31.65 -1.27
C ASN A 472 -15.13 -30.61 -0.20
N PRO A 473 -15.60 -30.98 1.01
CA PRO A 473 -15.93 -30.02 2.07
C PRO A 473 -14.66 -29.34 2.62
N ILE A 474 -13.52 -30.05 2.66
CA ILE A 474 -12.22 -29.48 3.06
C ILE A 474 -11.73 -28.44 2.03
N ARG A 475 -11.95 -28.68 0.73
CA ARG A 475 -11.66 -27.72 -0.35
C ARG A 475 -12.61 -26.53 -0.32
N PHE A 476 -13.91 -26.78 -0.16
CA PHE A 476 -14.92 -25.73 0.00
C PHE A 476 -14.60 -24.81 1.17
N GLY A 477 -14.32 -25.36 2.35
CA GLY A 477 -13.98 -24.56 3.53
C GLY A 477 -12.69 -23.73 3.37
N LEU A 478 -11.75 -24.17 2.52
CA LEU A 478 -10.54 -23.42 2.20
C LEU A 478 -10.84 -22.24 1.27
N PHE A 479 -11.62 -22.45 0.21
CA PHE A 479 -12.03 -21.38 -0.71
C PHE A 479 -13.00 -20.40 -0.06
N LEU A 480 -13.86 -20.87 0.86
CA LEU A 480 -14.71 -20.00 1.66
C LEU A 480 -13.87 -19.09 2.58
N ARG A 481 -12.83 -19.63 3.23
CA ARG A 481 -11.91 -18.81 4.05
C ARG A 481 -11.15 -17.79 3.21
N LEU A 482 -10.67 -18.20 2.04
CA LEU A 482 -10.06 -17.28 1.08
C LEU A 482 -11.04 -16.16 0.70
N PHE A 483 -12.26 -16.51 0.34
CA PHE A 483 -13.29 -15.54 -0.03
C PHE A 483 -13.67 -14.61 1.11
N ILE A 484 -13.78 -15.09 2.35
CA ILE A 484 -14.07 -14.23 3.51
C ILE A 484 -12.93 -13.24 3.75
N ILE A 485 -11.68 -13.71 3.75
CA ILE A 485 -10.52 -12.84 3.98
C ILE A 485 -10.48 -11.72 2.95
N MET A 486 -10.71 -12.07 1.68
CA MET A 486 -10.72 -11.13 0.59
C MET A 486 -11.96 -10.25 0.54
N GLY A 487 -13.14 -10.83 0.70
CA GLY A 487 -14.40 -10.09 0.69
C GLY A 487 -14.45 -9.05 1.79
N VAL A 488 -13.94 -9.36 2.99
CA VAL A 488 -13.89 -8.42 4.12
C VAL A 488 -12.90 -7.29 3.85
N THR A 489 -11.66 -7.59 3.43
CA THR A 489 -10.66 -6.53 3.16
C THR A 489 -11.14 -5.60 2.05
N TRP A 490 -11.64 -6.14 0.95
CA TRP A 490 -12.11 -5.33 -0.18
C TRP A 490 -13.41 -4.58 0.11
N SER A 491 -14.33 -5.14 0.91
CA SER A 491 -15.51 -4.39 1.35
C SER A 491 -15.12 -3.22 2.25
N SER A 492 -14.11 -3.40 3.11
CA SER A 492 -13.59 -2.33 3.96
C SER A 492 -12.94 -1.21 3.14
N GLU A 493 -12.22 -1.52 2.07
CA GLU A 493 -11.63 -0.53 1.15
C GLU A 493 -12.73 0.31 0.46
N ILE A 494 -13.82 -0.34 0.03
CA ILE A 494 -14.97 0.35 -0.57
C ILE A 494 -15.67 1.25 0.47
N ILE A 495 -15.83 0.77 1.71
CA ILE A 495 -16.42 1.57 2.78
C ILE A 495 -15.50 2.76 3.13
N SER A 496 -14.19 2.55 3.15
CA SER A 496 -13.18 3.61 3.35
C SER A 496 -13.34 4.73 2.33
N TYR A 497 -13.55 4.37 1.06
CA TYR A 497 -13.83 5.33 -0.02
C TYR A 497 -15.10 6.16 0.24
N PHE A 498 -16.18 5.58 0.76
CA PHE A 498 -17.42 6.31 1.05
C PHE A 498 -17.37 7.16 2.33
N VAL A 499 -16.65 6.70 3.36
CA VAL A 499 -16.58 7.39 4.65
C VAL A 499 -15.63 8.60 4.60
N GLY A 500 -14.70 8.64 3.64
CA GLY A 500 -13.80 9.77 3.49
C GLY A 500 -12.85 9.94 4.68
N ASN A 501 -12.42 11.17 4.95
CA ASN A 501 -11.30 11.46 5.86
C ASN A 501 -11.71 11.63 7.34
N ASP A 502 -12.80 10.98 7.78
CA ASP A 502 -13.26 11.03 9.16
C ASP A 502 -12.22 10.46 10.13
N LYS A 503 -11.73 11.30 11.06
CA LYS A 503 -10.61 10.99 11.97
C LYS A 503 -10.82 9.73 12.83
N GLN A 504 -12.06 9.40 13.18
CA GLN A 504 -12.37 8.23 14.03
C GLN A 504 -12.31 6.91 13.25
N PHE A 505 -12.85 6.88 12.03
CA PHE A 505 -12.90 5.67 11.21
C PHE A 505 -11.60 5.42 10.45
N SER A 506 -10.80 6.45 10.21
CA SER A 506 -9.48 6.38 9.56
C SER A 506 -8.55 5.32 10.19
N LYS A 507 -8.56 5.16 11.52
CA LYS A 507 -7.75 4.14 12.22
C LYS A 507 -8.17 2.70 11.89
N ILE A 508 -9.48 2.46 11.70
CA ILE A 508 -10.01 1.12 11.38
C ILE A 508 -9.65 0.75 9.94
N PHE A 509 -9.78 1.71 9.01
CA PHE A 509 -9.41 1.50 7.62
C PHE A 509 -7.91 1.24 7.47
N TYR A 510 -7.06 1.95 8.22
CA TYR A 510 -5.61 1.67 8.23
C TYR A 510 -5.27 0.21 8.54
N VAL A 511 -5.93 -0.37 9.56
CA VAL A 511 -5.73 -1.78 9.92
C VAL A 511 -6.19 -2.70 8.79
N SER A 512 -7.31 -2.38 8.14
CA SER A 512 -7.80 -3.16 6.99
C SER A 512 -6.85 -3.10 5.80
N ASP A 513 -6.35 -1.91 5.46
CA ASP A 513 -5.43 -1.70 4.34
C ASP A 513 -4.12 -2.47 4.59
N LEU A 514 -3.63 -2.48 5.84
CA LEU A 514 -2.48 -3.28 6.22
C LEU A 514 -2.76 -4.80 6.11
N CYS A 515 -3.95 -5.25 6.52
CA CYS A 515 -4.36 -6.65 6.35
C CYS A 515 -4.44 -7.05 4.86
N ASN A 516 -4.89 -6.12 4.01
CA ASN A 516 -4.94 -6.27 2.56
C ASN A 516 -3.50 -6.33 1.99
N ALA A 517 -2.62 -5.42 2.39
CA ALA A 517 -1.21 -5.44 1.98
C ALA A 517 -0.49 -6.73 2.42
N MET A 518 -0.86 -7.30 3.57
CA MET A 518 -0.35 -8.58 4.11
C MET A 518 -1.05 -9.83 3.56
N GLN A 519 -1.98 -9.69 2.60
CA GLN A 519 -2.83 -10.79 2.15
C GLN A 519 -2.03 -11.98 1.60
N GLY A 520 -0.87 -11.73 0.97
CA GLY A 520 -0.01 -12.79 0.46
C GLY A 520 0.50 -13.74 1.55
N PHE A 521 0.85 -13.18 2.71
CA PHE A 521 1.23 -13.97 3.89
C PHE A 521 0.05 -14.80 4.43
N LEU A 522 -1.14 -14.20 4.52
CA LEU A 522 -2.35 -14.90 4.98
C LEU A 522 -2.70 -16.10 4.08
N ILE A 523 -2.61 -15.92 2.76
CA ILE A 523 -2.83 -16.97 1.77
C ILE A 523 -1.81 -18.11 1.94
N PHE A 524 -0.53 -17.79 2.10
CA PHE A 524 0.51 -18.79 2.32
C PHE A 524 0.23 -19.64 3.57
N MET A 525 -0.17 -19.00 4.68
CA MET A 525 -0.56 -19.69 5.91
C MET A 525 -1.74 -20.64 5.68
N LEU A 526 -2.76 -20.24 4.90
CA LEU A 526 -3.96 -21.05 4.65
C LEU A 526 -3.70 -22.24 3.74
N PHE A 527 -2.91 -22.05 2.68
CA PHE A 527 -2.75 -23.03 1.62
C PHE A 527 -1.53 -23.93 1.81
N VAL A 528 -0.40 -23.40 2.27
CA VAL A 528 0.86 -24.16 2.36
C VAL A 528 1.07 -24.79 3.74
N LEU A 529 0.75 -24.08 4.83
CA LEU A 529 0.98 -24.61 6.18
C LEU A 529 -0.01 -25.68 6.65
N LYS A 530 -0.95 -26.07 5.79
CA LYS A 530 -1.92 -27.12 6.08
C LYS A 530 -1.21 -28.47 6.26
N LYS A 531 -1.57 -29.20 7.33
CA LYS A 531 -1.01 -30.54 7.67
C LYS A 531 -0.96 -31.49 6.47
N LYS A 532 -1.98 -31.47 5.61
CA LYS A 532 -2.05 -32.32 4.42
C LYS A 532 -0.97 -31.98 3.38
N VAL A 533 -0.77 -30.69 3.09
CA VAL A 533 0.27 -30.23 2.16
C VAL A 533 1.65 -30.46 2.77
N LYS A 534 1.82 -30.15 4.06
CA LYS A 534 3.04 -30.49 4.83
C LYS A 534 3.38 -31.99 4.77
N HIS A 535 2.39 -32.87 4.90
CA HIS A 535 2.61 -34.32 4.80
C HIS A 535 2.95 -34.78 3.37
N LEU A 536 2.31 -34.20 2.35
CA LEU A 536 2.67 -34.46 0.95
C LEU A 536 4.09 -33.99 0.60
N ILE A 537 4.48 -32.82 1.11
CA ILE A 537 5.84 -32.29 0.97
C ILE A 537 6.83 -33.20 1.70
N SER A 538 6.57 -33.52 2.97
CA SER A 538 7.42 -34.39 3.79
C SER A 538 7.61 -35.78 3.17
N ASN A 539 6.54 -36.44 2.71
CA ASN A 539 6.64 -37.76 2.07
C ASN A 539 7.46 -37.71 0.77
N ARG A 540 7.41 -36.62 0.01
CA ARG A 540 8.24 -36.45 -1.18
C ARG A 540 9.69 -36.13 -0.86
N THR A 541 9.96 -35.27 0.12
CA THR A 541 11.33 -34.98 0.56
C THR A 541 11.99 -36.25 1.12
N VAL A 542 11.23 -37.09 1.84
CA VAL A 542 11.69 -38.42 2.28
C VAL A 542 11.93 -39.35 1.09
N ARG A 543 11.05 -39.38 0.07
CA ARG A 543 11.22 -40.22 -1.12
C ARG A 543 12.39 -39.79 -2.01
N VAL A 544 12.64 -38.48 -2.12
CA VAL A 544 13.80 -37.91 -2.84
C VAL A 544 15.09 -38.18 -2.06
N ARG A 545 15.08 -38.04 -0.72
CA ARG A 545 16.21 -38.46 0.13
C ARG A 545 16.46 -39.96 0.04
N SER A 546 15.44 -40.81 0.01
CA SER A 546 15.61 -42.26 -0.16
C SER A 546 16.14 -42.62 -1.55
N LEU A 547 15.73 -41.90 -2.60
CA LEU A 547 16.27 -42.07 -3.96
C LEU A 547 17.75 -41.67 -4.04
N HIS A 548 18.13 -40.53 -3.46
CA HIS A 548 19.54 -40.13 -3.35
C HIS A 548 20.35 -41.10 -2.47
N GLN A 549 19.76 -41.64 -1.40
CA GLN A 549 20.42 -42.63 -0.56
C GLN A 549 20.60 -43.97 -1.30
N THR A 550 19.63 -44.38 -2.13
CA THR A 550 19.73 -45.57 -2.99
C THR A 550 20.77 -45.36 -4.10
N GLU A 551 20.83 -44.18 -4.73
CA GLU A 551 21.89 -43.81 -5.67
C GLU A 551 23.28 -43.83 -5.01
N SER A 552 23.43 -43.25 -3.81
CA SER A 552 24.71 -43.23 -3.08
C SER A 552 25.21 -44.62 -2.66
N VAL A 553 24.29 -45.58 -2.40
CA VAL A 553 24.65 -46.97 -2.08
C VAL A 553 25.01 -47.76 -3.35
N THR A 554 24.42 -47.46 -4.51
CA THR A 554 24.82 -48.07 -5.79
C THR A 554 26.08 -47.47 -6.43
N VAL A 555 26.47 -46.24 -6.05
CA VAL A 555 27.66 -45.56 -6.59
C VAL A 555 28.98 -46.02 -5.96
N ALA A 556 28.94 -46.73 -4.83
CA ALA A 556 30.15 -47.30 -4.22
C ALA A 556 30.78 -48.47 -5.00
N GLY A 557 30.15 -48.97 -6.08
CA GLY A 557 30.57 -50.18 -6.78
C GLY A 557 30.81 -50.10 -8.30
N SER A 558 30.65 -48.96 -8.99
CA SER A 558 30.80 -48.96 -10.46
C SER A 558 31.23 -47.62 -11.09
N SER A 559 32.44 -47.17 -10.78
CA SER A 559 33.09 -46.05 -11.51
C SER A 559 33.38 -46.35 -13.00
N TYR A 560 33.20 -47.60 -13.46
CA TYR A 560 33.44 -47.99 -14.86
C TYR A 560 32.20 -47.81 -15.78
N SER A 561 30.98 -47.81 -15.25
CA SER A 561 29.74 -47.85 -16.06
C SER A 561 29.32 -46.50 -16.65
N MET A 562 29.59 -45.39 -15.96
CA MET A 562 29.08 -44.07 -16.33
C MET A 562 29.81 -43.48 -17.54
N ARG A 563 31.11 -43.76 -17.68
CA ARG A 563 31.94 -43.31 -18.82
C ARG A 563 31.54 -44.03 -20.12
N GLN A 564 31.15 -45.30 -20.03
CA GLN A 564 30.65 -46.07 -21.17
C GLN A 564 29.30 -45.53 -21.68
N ARG A 565 28.35 -45.24 -20.76
CA ARG A 565 27.03 -44.69 -21.10
C ARG A 565 27.10 -43.28 -21.69
N PHE A 566 28.06 -42.46 -21.27
CA PHE A 566 28.28 -41.13 -21.84
C PHE A 566 28.87 -41.21 -23.27
N MET A 567 29.76 -42.17 -23.53
CA MET A 567 30.32 -42.41 -24.87
C MET A 567 29.26 -42.96 -25.85
N ASP A 568 28.35 -43.82 -25.40
CA ASP A 568 27.23 -44.31 -26.22
C ASP A 568 26.18 -43.23 -26.52
N ALA A 569 25.85 -42.37 -25.54
CA ALA A 569 24.96 -41.23 -25.76
C ALA A 569 25.55 -40.20 -26.73
N SER A 570 26.86 -39.94 -26.64
CA SER A 570 27.57 -39.04 -27.55
C SER A 570 27.61 -39.59 -29.00
N ASN A 571 27.81 -40.89 -29.18
CA ASN A 571 27.79 -41.53 -30.50
C ASN A 571 26.39 -41.57 -31.14
N GLN A 572 25.32 -41.69 -30.34
CA GLN A 572 23.93 -41.60 -30.84
C GLN A 572 23.58 -40.18 -31.30
N ILE A 573 24.06 -39.16 -30.59
CA ILE A 573 23.88 -37.75 -30.97
C ILE A 573 24.67 -37.44 -32.27
N ARG A 574 25.89 -37.98 -32.43
CA ARG A 574 26.67 -37.84 -33.66
C ARG A 574 25.98 -38.46 -34.88
N LYS A 575 25.33 -39.62 -34.72
CA LYS A 575 24.54 -40.26 -35.79
C LYS A 575 23.28 -39.45 -36.18
N LEU A 576 22.60 -38.85 -35.21
CA LEU A 576 21.42 -38.00 -35.46
C LEU A 576 21.77 -36.69 -36.20
N VAL A 577 22.95 -36.12 -35.96
CA VAL A 577 23.44 -34.91 -36.67
C VAL A 577 23.81 -35.23 -38.13
N VAL A 578 24.39 -36.41 -38.39
CA VAL A 578 24.69 -36.86 -39.77
C VAL A 578 23.42 -37.15 -40.58
N ILE A 579 22.39 -37.74 -39.96
CA ILE A 579 21.10 -37.99 -40.60
C ILE A 579 20.38 -36.67 -40.92
N ARG A 580 20.41 -35.69 -40.00
CA ARG A 580 19.79 -34.37 -40.23
C ARG A 580 20.47 -33.59 -41.37
N ASN A 581 21.79 -33.71 -41.53
CA ASN A 581 22.52 -33.07 -42.62
C ASN A 581 22.35 -33.78 -43.98
N ALA A 582 21.99 -35.08 -43.99
CA ALA A 582 21.64 -35.80 -45.22
C ALA A 582 20.25 -35.46 -45.76
N PHE A 583 19.32 -34.99 -44.92
CA PHE A 583 17.98 -34.57 -45.32
C PHE A 583 17.85 -33.07 -45.68
N ALA A 584 18.90 -32.27 -45.49
CA ALA A 584 18.88 -30.82 -45.73
C ALA A 584 19.34 -30.39 -47.14
N ASN A 585 19.87 -31.30 -47.96
CA ASN A 585 20.32 -31.01 -49.33
C ASN A 585 19.66 -31.98 -50.34
N PRO A 586 18.65 -31.57 -51.11
CA PRO A 586 18.17 -32.39 -52.23
C PRO A 586 19.12 -32.25 -53.44
N PRO A 587 19.48 -33.33 -54.13
CA PRO A 587 20.25 -33.22 -55.36
C PRO A 587 19.36 -32.74 -56.52
N SER A 588 19.82 -31.67 -57.16
CA SER A 588 19.43 -31.26 -58.50
C SER A 588 19.71 -32.38 -59.51
N GLY A 589 18.69 -32.81 -60.25
CA GLY A 589 18.82 -33.84 -61.28
C GLY A 589 17.72 -33.72 -62.33
N VAL A 590 17.93 -32.81 -63.29
CA VAL A 590 17.29 -32.83 -64.61
C VAL A 590 17.86 -34.02 -65.38
N HIS A 591 17.00 -34.89 -65.92
CA HIS A 591 17.16 -35.39 -67.30
C HIS A 591 15.89 -36.10 -67.81
N SER A 592 15.45 -35.58 -68.95
CA SER A 592 14.50 -36.08 -69.94
C SER A 592 14.86 -37.46 -70.50
N HIS A 593 13.84 -38.28 -70.83
CA HIS A 593 13.69 -38.87 -72.17
C HIS A 593 12.35 -39.64 -72.34
N THR A 594 11.77 -39.49 -73.53
CA THR A 594 10.71 -40.24 -74.22
C THR A 594 9.23 -39.92 -73.92
N GLY A 595 8.55 -39.43 -74.96
CA GLY A 595 7.12 -39.08 -75.02
C GLY A 595 6.90 -37.93 -75.99
#